data_AF-A0A1G5RPR8-F1
#
_entry.id   AF-A0A1G5RPR8-F1
#
_cell.length_a   1.000
_cell.length_b   1.000
_cell.length_c   1.000
_cell.angle_alpha   90.00
_cell.angle_beta   90.00
_cell.angle_gamma   90.00
#
_symmetry.space_group_name_H-M   'P 1'
#
loop_
_entity.id
_entity.type
_entity.pdbx_description
1 polymer ?
#
loop_
_entity_poly.entity_id
_entity_poly.type
_entity_poly.pdbx_seq_one_letter_code
_entity_poly.pdbx_strand_id
1 'polypeptide(L)'
;MKTSEIFISGYARLPQGITAEEMYTVMVVGMVVDKDTGLILDVECSLVTDLAKKFIKDLLVGKSLEHISEIEEALTLRYFGSARKALISAIKIAYEKYRQILSES
;
A
#
# COMPACT_ATOMS: atom_id res chain seq x y z
N MET A 1 15.18 19.07 -11.85
CA MET A 1 15.23 18.45 -10.51
C MET A 1 15.50 16.97 -10.72
N LYS A 2 16.48 16.36 -10.05
CA LYS A 2 16.60 14.90 -10.05
C LYS A 2 15.36 14.37 -9.34
N THR A 3 14.53 13.61 -10.04
CA THR A 3 13.33 13.02 -9.47
C THR A 3 13.79 11.90 -8.53
N SER A 4 13.67 12.10 -7.21
CA SER A 4 13.97 11.09 -6.17
C SER A 4 12.83 10.08 -6.00
N GLU A 5 11.89 10.08 -6.95
CA GLU A 5 10.70 9.24 -6.91
C GLU A 5 11.05 7.81 -7.32
N ILE A 6 10.61 6.86 -6.50
CA ILE A 6 10.71 5.44 -6.80
C ILE A 6 9.31 4.83 -6.81
N PHE A 7 9.14 3.81 -7.65
CA PHE A 7 7.94 2.99 -7.64
C PHE A 7 8.24 1.67 -6.91
N ILE A 8 7.40 1.34 -5.93
CA ILE A 8 7.47 0.09 -5.20
C ILE A 8 6.11 -0.59 -5.21
N SER A 9 6.10 -1.92 -5.09
CA SER A 9 4.87 -2.69 -5.03
C SER A 9 4.94 -3.85 -4.06
N GLY A 10 3.84 -4.11 -3.38
CA GLY A 10 3.66 -5.24 -2.50
C GLY A 10 2.44 -6.08 -2.88
N TYR A 11 2.50 -7.35 -2.52
CA TYR A 11 1.57 -8.40 -2.97
C TYR A 11 1.17 -9.26 -1.79
N ALA A 12 -0.13 -9.49 -1.59
CA ALA A 12 -0.61 -10.38 -0.54
C ALA A 12 -1.83 -11.18 -1.00
N ARG A 13 -1.96 -12.42 -0.55
CA ARG A 13 -3.12 -13.26 -0.91
C ARG A 13 -4.42 -12.66 -0.34
N LEU A 14 -5.47 -12.60 -1.16
CA LEU A 14 -6.79 -12.17 -0.72
C LEU A 14 -7.51 -13.28 0.07
N PRO A 15 -8.43 -12.93 1.00
CA PRO A 15 -9.24 -13.92 1.69
C PRO A 15 -10.20 -14.60 0.70
N GLN A 16 -10.52 -15.87 0.96
CA GLN A 16 -11.46 -16.61 0.13
C GLN A 16 -12.89 -16.08 0.24
N GLY A 17 -13.63 -16.13 -0.87
CA GLY A 17 -15.07 -15.87 -0.90
C GLY A 17 -15.47 -14.40 -0.94
N ILE A 18 -14.61 -13.53 -1.47
CA ILE A 18 -14.94 -12.12 -1.75
C ILE A 18 -14.85 -11.83 -3.24
N THR A 19 -15.68 -10.92 -3.75
CA THR A 19 -15.68 -10.54 -5.18
C THR A 19 -14.31 -10.10 -5.70
N ALA A 20 -13.48 -9.51 -4.82
CA ALA A 20 -12.10 -9.16 -5.19
C ALA A 20 -11.25 -10.38 -5.54
N GLU A 21 -11.42 -11.49 -4.82
CA GLU A 21 -10.68 -12.75 -5.03
C GLU A 21 -11.03 -13.38 -6.39
N GLU A 22 -12.31 -13.34 -6.76
CA GLU A 22 -12.82 -13.91 -8.01
C GLU A 22 -12.23 -13.21 -9.25
N MET A 23 -11.88 -11.93 -9.13
CA MET A 23 -11.20 -11.18 -10.19
C MET A 23 -9.67 -11.25 -10.08
N TYR A 24 -9.14 -11.22 -8.85
CA TYR A 24 -7.72 -11.25 -8.57
C TYR A 24 -7.44 -12.13 -7.37
N THR A 25 -6.58 -13.13 -7.49
CA THR A 25 -6.23 -14.00 -6.34
C THR A 25 -5.32 -13.30 -5.32
N VAL A 26 -4.80 -12.10 -5.67
CA VAL A 26 -3.78 -11.36 -4.93
C VAL A 26 -4.17 -9.88 -4.84
N MET A 27 -4.04 -9.30 -3.65
CA MET A 27 -4.03 -7.87 -3.38
C MET A 27 -2.70 -7.29 -3.85
N VAL A 28 -2.74 -6.40 -4.82
CA VAL A 28 -1.59 -5.62 -5.29
C VAL A 28 -1.72 -4.21 -4.74
N VAL A 29 -0.63 -3.67 -4.19
CA VAL A 29 -0.52 -2.25 -3.82
C VAL A 29 0.73 -1.70 -4.49
N GLY A 30 0.56 -0.69 -5.35
CA GLY A 30 1.65 0.06 -5.98
C GLY A 30 1.74 1.46 -5.40
N MET A 31 2.95 1.95 -5.13
CA MET A 31 3.19 3.26 -4.52
C MET A 31 4.30 4.00 -5.25
N VAL A 32 4.08 5.29 -5.51
CA VAL A 32 5.14 6.25 -5.84
C VAL A 32 5.59 6.90 -4.54
N VAL A 33 6.89 6.84 -4.26
CA VAL A 33 7.46 7.27 -2.98
C VAL A 33 8.66 8.16 -3.23
N ASP A 34 8.77 9.25 -2.48
CA ASP A 34 10.01 10.03 -2.40
C ASP A 34 11.06 9.20 -1.65
N LYS A 35 12.13 8.79 -2.35
CA LYS A 35 13.13 7.86 -1.83
C LYS A 35 13.83 8.39 -0.58
N ASP A 36 14.05 9.68 -0.47
CA ASP A 36 14.86 10.26 0.61
C ASP A 36 14.04 10.46 1.89
N THR A 37 12.74 10.70 1.78
CA THR A 37 11.85 11.00 2.91
C THR A 37 10.87 9.88 3.26
N GLY A 38 10.71 8.90 2.37
CA GLY A 38 9.70 7.85 2.47
C GLY A 38 8.27 8.36 2.24
N LEU A 39 8.07 9.61 1.82
CA LEU A 39 6.76 10.21 1.59
C LEU A 39 6.03 9.50 0.44
N ILE A 40 4.81 9.02 0.71
CA ILE A 40 3.94 8.42 -0.31
C ILE A 40 3.32 9.55 -1.13
N LEU A 41 3.72 9.63 -2.40
CA LEU A 41 3.29 10.64 -3.35
C LEU A 41 2.05 10.19 -4.12
N ASP A 42 1.96 8.90 -4.44
CA ASP A 42 0.77 8.29 -5.02
C ASP A 42 0.64 6.80 -4.64
N VAL A 43 -0.57 6.27 -4.70
CA VAL A 43 -0.87 4.85 -4.44
C VAL A 43 -2.06 4.36 -5.26
N GLU A 44 -1.99 3.10 -5.69
CA GLU A 44 -3.12 2.36 -6.25
C GLU A 44 -3.16 0.94 -5.66
N CYS A 45 -4.35 0.35 -5.58
CA CYS A 45 -4.53 -1.03 -5.14
C CYS A 45 -5.61 -1.77 -5.92
N SER A 46 -5.56 -3.10 -5.91
CA SER A 46 -6.47 -3.98 -6.67
C SER A 46 -7.83 -4.24 -5.99
N LEU A 47 -8.32 -3.30 -5.17
CA LEU A 47 -9.70 -3.35 -4.67
C LEU A 47 -10.70 -3.19 -5.81
N VAL A 48 -11.90 -3.75 -5.67
CA VAL A 48 -12.89 -3.77 -6.76
C VAL A 48 -13.50 -2.41 -7.03
N THR A 49 -14.01 -1.76 -5.99
CA THR A 49 -14.79 -0.54 -6.14
C THR A 49 -13.87 0.68 -6.15
N ASP A 50 -14.15 1.62 -7.05
CA ASP A 50 -13.37 2.86 -7.12
C ASP A 50 -13.50 3.70 -5.85
N LEU A 51 -14.64 3.58 -5.14
CA LEU A 51 -14.81 4.17 -3.81
C LEU A 51 -13.76 3.64 -2.83
N ALA A 52 -13.53 2.32 -2.79
CA ALA A 52 -12.56 1.74 -1.89
C ALA A 52 -11.12 2.10 -2.32
N LYS A 53 -10.81 2.06 -3.61
CA LYS A 53 -9.50 2.50 -4.14
C LYS A 53 -9.21 3.95 -3.76
N LYS A 54 -10.16 4.87 -3.99
CA LYS A 54 -10.04 6.28 -3.64
C LYS A 54 -9.88 6.48 -2.14
N PHE A 55 -10.67 5.77 -1.33
CA PHE A 55 -10.56 5.86 0.13
C PHE A 55 -9.16 5.45 0.62
N ILE A 56 -8.59 4.37 0.08
CA ILE A 56 -7.22 3.96 0.41
C ILE A 56 -6.20 4.98 -0.08
N LYS A 57 -6.37 5.54 -1.29
CA LYS A 57 -5.50 6.61 -1.80
C LYS A 57 -5.49 7.82 -0.87
N ASP A 58 -6.66 8.34 -0.54
CA ASP A 58 -6.82 9.49 0.36
C ASP A 58 -6.29 9.23 1.77
N LEU A 59 -6.26 7.97 2.21
CA LEU A 59 -5.75 7.58 3.52
C LEU A 59 -4.21 7.55 3.58
N LEU A 60 -3.55 7.19 2.48
CA LEU A 60 -2.12 6.87 2.44
C LEU A 60 -1.26 7.98 1.84
N VAL A 61 -1.75 8.71 0.83
CA VAL A 61 -1.00 9.82 0.22
C VAL A 61 -0.69 10.88 1.28
N GLY A 62 0.56 11.34 1.31
CA GLY A 62 1.06 12.29 2.31
C GLY A 62 1.55 11.67 3.61
N LYS A 63 1.43 10.34 3.81
CA LYS A 63 2.08 9.62 4.92
C LYS A 63 3.49 9.19 4.52
N SER A 64 4.36 8.98 5.51
CA SER A 64 5.70 8.42 5.29
C SER A 64 5.74 6.93 5.61
N LEU A 65 6.43 6.17 4.77
CA LEU A 65 6.74 4.76 5.00
C LEU A 65 7.65 4.52 6.22
N GLU A 66 8.40 5.53 6.67
CA GLU A 66 9.15 5.47 7.94
C GLU A 66 8.22 5.37 9.16
N HIS A 67 6.92 5.66 8.99
CA HIS A 67 5.89 5.59 10.04
C HIS A 67 4.87 4.48 9.73
N ILE A 68 5.36 3.31 9.33
CA ILE A 68 4.53 2.16 8.91
C ILE A 68 3.50 1.73 9.97
N SER A 69 3.80 1.86 11.26
CA SER A 69 2.88 1.55 12.35
C SER A 69 1.65 2.46 12.35
N GLU A 70 1.82 3.75 12.06
CA GLU A 70 0.72 4.71 11.96
C GLU A 70 -0.17 4.43 10.74
N ILE A 71 0.43 3.96 9.64
CA ILE A 71 -0.32 3.51 8.46
C ILE A 71 -1.18 2.29 8.80
N GLU A 72 -0.60 1.29 9.47
CA GLU A 72 -1.32 0.09 9.92
C GLU A 72 -2.46 0.40 10.89
N GLU A 73 -2.22 1.29 11.85
CA GLU A 73 -3.24 1.74 12.79
C GLU A 73 -4.38 2.45 12.08
N ALA A 74 -4.06 3.40 11.19
CA ALA A 74 -5.07 4.13 10.42
C ALA A 74 -5.94 3.19 9.57
N LEU A 75 -5.35 2.16 8.94
CA LEU A 75 -6.09 1.13 8.21
C LEU A 75 -6.95 0.27 9.13
N THR A 76 -6.45 -0.07 10.32
CA THR A 76 -7.20 -0.87 11.29
C THR A 76 -8.42 -0.13 11.85
N LEU A 77 -8.28 1.17 12.08
CA LEU A 77 -9.34 2.02 12.64
C LEU A 77 -10.35 2.52 11.60
N ARG A 78 -9.96 2.66 10.33
CA ARG A 78 -10.78 3.35 9.32
C ARG A 78 -11.25 2.46 8.18
N TYR A 79 -10.54 1.37 7.88
CA TYR A 79 -10.94 0.41 6.87
C TYR A 79 -11.51 -0.84 7.53
N PHE A 80 -12.78 -1.15 7.24
CA PHE A 80 -13.48 -2.33 7.76
C PHE A 80 -13.86 -3.33 6.66
N GLY A 81 -13.20 -3.26 5.49
CA GLY A 81 -13.44 -4.19 4.40
C GLY A 81 -12.76 -5.54 4.62
N SER A 82 -13.34 -6.60 4.02
CA SER A 82 -12.86 -7.98 4.16
C SER A 82 -11.40 -8.17 3.74
N ALA A 83 -10.91 -7.37 2.79
CA ALA A 83 -9.53 -7.43 2.30
C ALA A 83 -8.48 -6.74 3.21
N ARG A 84 -8.86 -6.24 4.39
CA ARG A 84 -7.96 -5.44 5.26
C ARG A 84 -6.63 -6.11 5.59
N LYS A 85 -6.65 -7.39 5.97
CA LYS A 85 -5.42 -8.12 6.31
C LYS A 85 -4.48 -8.22 5.11
N ALA A 86 -5.02 -8.51 3.93
CA ALA A 86 -4.24 -8.57 2.69
C ALA A 86 -3.67 -7.19 2.32
N LEU A 87 -4.46 -6.13 2.44
CA LEU A 87 -4.01 -4.76 2.18
C LEU A 87 -2.84 -4.34 3.08
N ILE A 88 -2.97 -4.53 4.40
CA ILE A 88 -1.89 -4.23 5.36
C ILE A 88 -0.64 -5.06 5.03
N SER A 89 -0.80 -6.36 4.74
CA SER A 89 0.32 -7.24 4.40
C SER A 89 1.03 -6.78 3.11
N ALA A 90 0.28 -6.39 2.08
CA ALA A 90 0.87 -5.88 0.84
C ALA A 90 1.65 -4.59 1.08
N ILE A 91 1.12 -3.66 1.88
CA ILE A 91 1.83 -2.42 2.24
C ILE A 91 3.11 -2.71 3.02
N LYS A 92 3.10 -3.67 3.96
CA LYS A 92 4.31 -4.09 4.69
C LYS A 92 5.38 -4.66 3.77
N ILE A 93 5.00 -5.45 2.77
CA ILE A 93 5.95 -5.98 1.77
C ILE A 93 6.53 -4.86 0.90
N ALA A 94 5.72 -3.85 0.53
CA ALA A 94 6.22 -2.68 -0.17
C ALA A 94 7.23 -1.91 0.70
N TYR A 95 6.94 -1.72 1.99
CA TYR A 95 7.85 -1.11 2.96
C TYR A 95 9.17 -1.88 3.09
N GLU A 96 9.14 -3.21 3.15
CA GLU A 96 10.37 -4.03 3.18
C GLU A 96 11.25 -3.78 1.95
N LYS A 97 10.66 -3.70 0.75
CA LYS A 97 11.40 -3.35 -0.48
C LYS A 97 12.00 -1.95 -0.42
N TYR A 98 11.24 -0.98 0.09
CA TYR A 98 11.74 0.37 0.29
C TYR A 98 12.96 0.38 1.22
N ARG A 99 12.91 -0.35 2.34
CA ARG A 99 14.05 -0.49 3.26
C ARG A 99 15.27 -1.17 2.62
N GLN A 100 15.04 -2.17 1.77
CA GLN A 100 16.12 -2.81 1.00
C GLN A 100 16.81 -1.82 0.06
N ILE A 101 16.04 -1.04 -0.71
CA ILE A 101 16.56 -0.01 -1.61
C ILE A 101 17.44 1.01 -0.86
N LEU A 102 17.03 1.42 0.35
CA LEU A 102 17.82 2.33 1.18
C LEU A 102 19.11 1.71 1.72
N SER A 103 19.13 0.40 1.96
CA SER A 103 20.33 -0.30 2.43
C SER A 103 21.38 -0.56 1.34
N GLU A 104 20.94 -0.54 0.07
CA GLU A 104 21.78 -0.75 -1.12
C GLU A 104 22.30 0.58 -1.73
N SER A 105 21.86 1.72 -1.19
CA SER A 105 22.21 3.08 -1.64
C SER A 105 23.30 3.73 -0.80
#